data_AF-A0A9D8N3T5-F1
#
_entry.id   AF-A0A9D8N3T5-F1
#
_cell.length_a   1.000
_cell.length_b   1.000
_cell.length_c   1.000
_cell.angle_alpha   90.00
_cell.angle_beta   90.00
_cell.angle_gamma   90.00
#
_symmetry.space_group_name_H-M   'P 1'
#
loop_
_entity.id
_entity.type
_entity.pdbx_description
1 polymer ?
#
loop_
_entity_poly.entity_id
_entity_poly.type
_entity_poly.pdbx_seq_one_letter_code
_entity_poly.pdbx_strand_id
1 'polypeptide(L)'
;KTDEYKEADIIHLHWINQGMVSLSCLERMIKDGKKIVWTLHDEWPYLGVCHYRGNCQETECRNCPLLPGNKAHRIYLRKQELYKKGNITFVGCSEWITERAKLAMPEAKVVHINNCIPHNIFRHIDQQEARKKLNLPLDKKIILFCSQNINDERKGYTYLQQAIEQLSTLNSQLSA
;
A
#
# COMPACT_ATOMS: atom_id res chain seq x y z
N LYS A 1 0.14 26.18 -14.37
CA LYS A 1 -0.94 25.20 -14.05
C LYS A 1 -1.58 24.83 -15.37
N THR A 2 -1.82 23.55 -15.63
CA THR A 2 -2.47 23.12 -16.88
C THR A 2 -3.98 23.37 -16.81
N ASP A 3 -4.69 23.27 -17.93
CA ASP A 3 -6.13 23.49 -17.96
C ASP A 3 -6.89 22.33 -17.33
N GLU A 4 -6.41 21.09 -17.51
CA GLU A 4 -6.97 19.90 -16.84
C GLU A 4 -6.94 20.06 -15.31
N TYR A 5 -5.85 20.62 -14.77
CA TYR A 5 -5.78 20.92 -13.34
C TYR A 5 -6.80 21.96 -12.91
N LYS A 6 -7.02 23.02 -13.71
CA LYS A 6 -7.98 24.08 -13.36
C LYS A 6 -9.40 23.54 -13.38
N GLU A 7 -9.74 22.74 -14.38
CA GLU A 7 -11.06 22.16 -14.59
C GLU A 7 -11.38 20.98 -13.66
N ALA A 8 -10.36 20.26 -13.15
CA ALA A 8 -10.58 19.12 -12.27
C ALA A 8 -11.36 19.48 -11.00
N ASP A 9 -12.52 18.85 -10.80
CA ASP A 9 -13.32 18.97 -9.58
C ASP A 9 -12.64 18.31 -8.37
N ILE A 10 -11.91 17.22 -8.64
CA ILE A 10 -11.24 16.39 -7.64
C ILE A 10 -9.85 16.03 -8.16
N ILE A 11 -8.87 16.06 -7.25
CA ILE A 11 -7.54 15.49 -7.47
C ILE A 11 -7.47 14.17 -6.70
N HIS A 12 -7.40 13.05 -7.43
CA HIS A 12 -7.28 11.72 -6.83
C HIS A 12 -5.83 11.26 -6.84
N LEU A 13 -5.20 11.25 -5.67
CA LEU A 13 -3.82 10.86 -5.45
C LEU A 13 -3.71 9.36 -5.17
N HIS A 14 -2.84 8.70 -5.93
CA HIS A 14 -2.37 7.35 -5.66
C HIS A 14 -0.85 7.40 -5.63
N TRP A 15 -0.26 7.11 -4.47
CA TRP A 15 1.19 7.02 -4.27
C TRP A 15 2.00 8.16 -4.92
N ILE A 16 2.29 9.22 -4.18
CA ILE A 16 2.82 10.46 -4.74
C ILE A 16 4.35 10.60 -4.70
N ASN A 17 5.03 9.53 -4.31
CA ASN A 17 6.44 9.55 -3.95
C ASN A 17 7.36 9.48 -5.20
N GLN A 18 8.67 9.31 -4.98
CA GLN A 18 9.69 9.37 -6.05
C GLN A 18 9.69 10.68 -6.88
N GLY A 19 9.41 11.80 -6.22
CA GLY A 19 9.51 13.12 -6.83
C GLY A 19 8.30 13.54 -7.68
N MET A 20 7.23 12.74 -7.72
CA MET A 20 6.03 13.06 -8.49
C MET A 20 5.27 14.26 -7.92
N VAL A 21 4.83 14.22 -6.65
CA VAL A 21 4.15 15.34 -5.99
C VAL A 21 4.81 15.65 -4.66
N SER A 22 5.35 16.86 -4.52
CA SER A 22 5.92 17.35 -3.27
C SER A 22 4.86 17.86 -2.31
N LEU A 23 5.17 17.97 -1.01
CA LEU A 23 4.30 18.61 -0.02
C LEU A 23 3.99 20.08 -0.37
N SER A 24 4.91 20.79 -1.03
CA SER A 24 4.65 22.15 -1.52
C SER A 24 3.65 22.14 -2.69
N CYS A 25 3.65 21.09 -3.51
CA CYS A 25 2.64 20.92 -4.55
C CYS A 25 1.26 20.66 -3.93
N LEU A 26 1.20 19.75 -2.95
CA LEU A 26 -0.02 19.49 -2.17
C LEU A 26 -0.56 20.76 -1.49
N GLU A 27 0.32 21.56 -0.90
CA GLU A 27 -0.05 22.84 -0.30
C GLU A 27 -0.68 23.82 -1.30
N ARG A 28 -0.17 23.87 -2.54
CA ARG A 28 -0.79 24.69 -3.60
C ARG A 28 -2.17 24.17 -3.98
N MET A 29 -2.36 22.85 -4.07
CA MET A 29 -3.66 22.25 -4.35
C MET A 29 -4.69 22.63 -3.28
N ILE A 30 -4.28 22.59 -2.02
CA ILE A 30 -5.11 23.01 -0.88
C ILE A 30 -5.44 24.50 -0.96
N LYS A 31 -4.44 25.36 -1.22
CA LYS A 31 -4.63 26.82 -1.36
C LYS A 31 -5.56 27.20 -2.51
N ASP A 32 -5.53 26.41 -3.58
CA ASP A 32 -6.42 26.57 -4.73
C ASP A 32 -7.86 26.08 -4.46
N GLY A 33 -8.13 25.54 -3.26
CA GLY A 33 -9.45 25.02 -2.90
C GLY A 33 -9.80 23.68 -3.55
N LYS A 34 -8.83 22.95 -4.11
CA LYS A 34 -9.08 21.65 -4.73
C LYS A 34 -9.51 20.61 -3.70
N LYS A 35 -10.53 19.82 -4.03
CA LYS A 35 -10.91 18.63 -3.26
C LYS A 35 -9.93 17.52 -3.57
N ILE A 36 -9.38 16.88 -2.53
CA ILE A 36 -8.36 15.84 -2.69
C ILE A 36 -8.91 14.52 -2.15
N VAL A 37 -8.83 13.49 -2.96
CA VAL A 37 -9.01 12.10 -2.52
C VAL A 37 -7.65 11.44 -2.57
N TRP A 38 -7.23 10.78 -1.50
CA TRP A 38 -5.92 10.12 -1.46
C TRP A 38 -6.05 8.69 -1.00
N THR A 39 -5.86 7.75 -1.92
CA THR A 39 -5.83 6.33 -1.60
C THR A 39 -4.50 5.92 -0.99
N LEU A 40 -4.58 5.32 0.20
CA LEU A 40 -3.45 4.85 0.99
C LEU A 40 -3.03 3.47 0.50
N HIS A 41 -2.00 3.41 -0.35
CA HIS A 41 -1.32 2.18 -0.75
C HIS A 41 -0.15 1.81 0.16
N ASP A 42 0.26 2.77 0.99
CA ASP A 42 1.33 2.63 1.96
C ASP A 42 1.10 3.61 3.13
N GLU A 43 1.95 3.51 4.15
CA GLU A 43 1.82 4.29 5.39
C GLU A 43 2.47 5.69 5.29
N TRP A 44 3.05 6.05 4.14
CA TRP A 44 3.76 7.32 3.99
C TRP A 44 2.90 8.54 4.32
N PRO A 45 1.60 8.62 3.95
CA PRO A 45 0.81 9.82 4.19
C PRO A 45 0.74 10.22 5.67
N TYR A 46 0.79 9.28 6.60
CA TYR A 46 0.67 9.56 8.04
C TYR A 46 1.94 9.28 8.85
N LEU A 47 3.00 8.77 8.23
CA LEU A 47 4.35 8.68 8.82
C LEU A 47 5.23 9.85 8.37
N GLY A 48 6.42 9.99 8.98
CA GLY A 48 7.42 10.98 8.59
C GLY A 48 7.91 10.75 7.16
N VAL A 49 8.72 9.72 6.94
CA VAL A 49 9.32 9.39 5.63
C VAL A 49 9.14 7.93 5.21
N CYS A 50 8.73 7.07 6.13
CA CYS A 50 8.63 5.63 5.88
C CYS A 50 7.35 5.29 5.11
N HIS A 51 7.43 4.28 4.24
CA HIS A 51 6.26 3.73 3.55
C HIS A 51 5.61 2.57 4.33
N TYR A 52 6.33 2.02 5.30
CA TYR A 52 5.86 0.95 6.16
C TYR A 52 6.51 1.14 7.53
N ARG A 53 5.71 1.07 8.60
CA ARG A 53 6.18 1.29 9.96
C ARG A 53 7.02 0.11 10.46
N GLY A 54 6.69 -1.11 10.04
CA GLY A 54 7.28 -2.34 10.59
C GLY A 54 7.20 -2.35 12.12
N ASN A 55 8.33 -2.61 12.77
CA ASN A 55 8.45 -2.67 14.23
C ASN A 55 8.67 -1.29 14.91
N CYS A 56 8.71 -0.20 14.13
CA CYS A 56 8.94 1.13 14.68
C CYS A 56 7.77 1.57 15.58
N GLN A 57 8.02 1.88 16.84
CA GLN A 57 7.00 2.31 17.79
C GLN A 57 6.80 3.84 17.83
N GLU A 58 7.66 4.61 17.16
CA GLU A 58 7.52 6.07 17.06
C GLU A 58 6.20 6.48 16.38
N THR A 59 5.41 7.32 17.05
CA THR A 59 4.14 7.86 16.50
C THR A 59 4.35 9.16 15.73
N GLU A 60 5.28 10.00 16.17
CA GLU A 60 5.55 11.32 15.59
C GLU A 60 6.91 11.39 14.87
N CYS A 61 7.61 10.26 14.77
CA CYS A 61 8.93 10.14 14.13
C CYS A 61 10.01 11.08 14.72
N ARG A 62 10.01 11.30 16.05
CA ARG A 62 10.98 12.17 16.74
C ARG A 62 12.38 11.57 16.71
N ASN A 63 12.47 10.25 16.92
CA ASN A 63 13.73 9.51 16.94
C ASN A 63 13.74 8.44 15.85
N CYS A 64 13.73 8.85 14.57
CA CYS A 64 13.67 7.92 13.46
C CYS A 64 14.98 7.11 13.31
N PRO A 65 14.95 5.76 13.41
CA PRO A 65 16.16 4.95 13.30
C PRO A 65 16.75 4.93 11.88
N LEU A 66 15.90 5.16 10.87
CA LEU A 66 16.30 5.15 9.45
C LEU A 66 16.81 6.51 8.95
N LEU A 67 16.51 7.58 9.68
CA LEU A 67 16.84 8.93 9.26
C LEU A 67 17.27 9.76 10.48
N PRO A 68 18.58 9.86 10.75
CA PRO A 68 19.07 10.55 11.93
C PRO A 68 18.65 12.04 11.95
N GLY A 69 18.47 12.55 13.16
CA GLY A 69 18.01 13.91 13.42
C GLY A 69 16.48 14.09 13.30
N ASN A 70 16.04 15.35 13.26
CA ASN A 70 14.62 15.72 13.35
C ASN A 70 13.91 15.82 11.99
N LYS A 71 14.54 15.37 10.89
CA LYS A 71 13.98 15.54 9.54
C LYS A 71 12.67 14.78 9.35
N ALA A 72 12.59 13.55 9.85
CA ALA A 72 11.37 12.74 9.79
C ALA A 72 10.22 13.41 10.58
N HIS A 73 10.50 13.87 11.80
CA HIS A 73 9.55 14.61 12.63
C HIS A 73 9.05 15.90 11.97
N ARG A 74 9.93 16.71 11.38
CA ARG A 74 9.52 17.92 10.66
C ARG A 74 8.60 17.64 9.47
N ILE A 75 8.88 16.56 8.73
CA ILE A 75 8.03 16.16 7.60
C ILE A 75 6.67 15.68 8.12
N TYR A 76 6.66 14.88 9.20
CA TYR A 76 5.44 14.46 9.88
C TYR A 76 4.58 15.68 10.30
N LEU A 77 5.16 16.65 11.02
CA LEU A 77 4.44 17.85 11.44
C LEU A 77 3.93 18.66 10.25
N ARG A 78 4.74 18.81 9.19
CA ARG A 78 4.31 19.51 7.98
C ARG A 78 3.10 18.84 7.32
N LYS A 79 3.06 17.50 7.28
CA LYS A 79 1.91 16.74 6.77
C LYS A 79 0.67 17.01 7.61
N GLN A 80 0.75 16.89 8.94
CA GLN A 80 -0.37 17.15 9.86
C GLN A 80 -0.94 18.57 9.65
N GLU A 81 -0.08 19.58 9.58
CA GLU A 81 -0.51 20.97 9.38
C GLU A 81 -1.14 21.23 8.00
N LEU A 82 -0.70 20.53 6.96
CA LEU A 82 -1.32 20.61 5.64
C LEU A 82 -2.71 19.95 5.66
N TYR A 83 -2.83 18.78 6.28
CA TYR A 83 -4.07 18.02 6.28
C TYR A 83 -5.19 18.75 7.02
N LYS A 84 -4.88 19.43 8.12
CA LYS A 84 -5.85 20.28 8.86
C LYS A 84 -6.43 21.41 8.01
N LYS A 85 -5.68 21.91 7.04
CA LYS A 85 -6.08 23.05 6.19
C LYS A 85 -6.76 22.61 4.89
N GLY A 86 -6.60 21.35 4.51
CA GLY A 86 -7.05 20.82 3.22
C GLY A 86 -8.39 20.11 3.30
N ASN A 87 -9.16 20.18 2.21
CA ASN A 87 -10.29 19.28 2.00
C ASN A 87 -9.80 17.94 1.44
N ILE A 88 -9.25 17.11 2.32
CA ILE A 88 -8.66 15.80 1.97
C ILE A 88 -9.51 14.67 2.55
N THR A 89 -9.91 13.74 1.69
CA THR A 89 -10.45 12.44 2.11
C THR A 89 -9.41 11.36 1.84
N PHE A 90 -8.91 10.73 2.91
CA PHE A 90 -8.04 9.57 2.80
C PHE A 90 -8.88 8.30 2.63
N VAL A 91 -8.45 7.43 1.73
CA VAL A 91 -9.11 6.17 1.42
C VAL A 91 -8.16 5.03 1.72
N GLY A 92 -8.35 4.28 2.79
CA GLY A 92 -7.60 3.06 3.03
C GLY A 92 -8.04 1.95 2.10
N CYS A 93 -7.10 1.27 1.45
CA CYS A 93 -7.38 0.16 0.52
C CYS A 93 -7.69 -1.17 1.22
N SER A 94 -7.58 -1.21 2.55
CA SER A 94 -7.93 -2.32 3.43
C SER A 94 -8.34 -1.78 4.80
N GLU A 95 -9.04 -2.59 5.60
CA GLU A 95 -9.37 -2.21 6.99
C GLU A 95 -8.09 -1.94 7.80
N TRP A 96 -7.06 -2.77 7.62
CA TRP A 96 -5.79 -2.65 8.34
C TRP A 96 -5.14 -1.27 8.20
N ILE A 97 -5.00 -0.75 6.97
CA ILE A 97 -4.39 0.57 6.79
C ILE A 97 -5.35 1.70 7.16
N THR A 98 -6.66 1.48 7.02
CA THR A 98 -7.69 2.44 7.42
C THR A 98 -7.62 2.73 8.92
N GLU A 99 -7.61 1.68 9.75
CA GLU A 99 -7.59 1.83 11.21
C GLU A 99 -6.28 2.46 11.70
N ARG A 100 -5.16 2.12 11.08
CA ARG A 100 -3.87 2.76 11.37
C ARG A 100 -3.85 4.24 11.00
N ALA A 101 -4.43 4.61 9.86
CA ALA A 101 -4.56 6.00 9.44
C ALA A 101 -5.48 6.80 10.37
N LYS A 102 -6.62 6.24 10.79
CA LYS A 102 -7.52 6.87 11.77
C LYS A 102 -6.80 7.13 13.10
N LEU A 103 -6.03 6.16 13.59
CA LEU A 103 -5.25 6.32 14.82
C LEU A 103 -4.17 7.40 14.68
N ALA A 104 -3.50 7.47 13.53
CA ALA A 104 -2.40 8.41 13.30
C ALA A 104 -2.87 9.84 12.95
N MET A 105 -4.10 9.98 12.43
CA MET A 105 -4.69 11.24 11.99
C MET A 105 -6.17 11.33 12.42
N PRO A 106 -6.45 11.43 13.73
CA PRO A 106 -7.81 11.34 14.27
C PRO A 106 -8.75 12.46 13.79
N GLU A 107 -8.20 13.61 13.40
CA GLU A 107 -8.96 14.75 12.86
C GLU A 107 -9.20 14.65 11.35
N ALA A 108 -8.52 13.73 10.64
CA ALA A 108 -8.64 13.60 9.20
C ALA A 108 -9.86 12.75 8.80
N LYS A 109 -10.44 13.05 7.64
CA LYS A 109 -11.49 12.20 7.06
C LYS A 109 -10.84 10.96 6.44
N VAL A 110 -11.03 9.81 7.07
CA VAL A 110 -10.52 8.51 6.60
C VAL A 110 -11.68 7.56 6.37
N VAL A 111 -11.78 6.99 5.17
CA VAL A 111 -12.78 5.97 4.79
C VAL A 111 -12.09 4.72 4.26
N HIS A 112 -12.80 3.59 4.26
CA HIS A 112 -12.31 2.32 3.74
C HIS A 112 -13.00 1.97 2.42
N ILE A 113 -12.21 1.70 1.39
CA ILE A 113 -12.68 1.16 0.10
C ILE A 113 -11.67 0.12 -0.36
N ASN A 114 -12.09 -1.13 -0.53
CA ASN A 114 -11.22 -2.21 -1.00
C ASN A 114 -10.75 -1.97 -2.45
N ASN A 115 -9.55 -2.48 -2.77
CA ASN A 115 -9.10 -2.55 -4.16
C ASN A 115 -10.03 -3.43 -4.99
N CYS A 116 -10.34 -2.99 -6.21
CA CYS A 116 -11.14 -3.75 -7.16
C CYS A 116 -10.26 -4.66 -8.01
N ILE A 117 -10.82 -5.80 -8.43
CA ILE A 117 -10.22 -6.69 -9.43
C ILE A 117 -11.08 -6.62 -10.70
N PRO A 118 -10.50 -6.34 -11.88
CA PRO A 118 -11.27 -6.22 -13.12
C PRO A 118 -11.84 -7.58 -13.56
N HIS A 119 -13.16 -7.77 -13.43
CA HIS A 119 -13.85 -9.03 -13.73
C HIS A 119 -13.86 -9.40 -15.23
N ASN A 120 -13.66 -8.42 -16.12
CA ASN A 120 -13.48 -8.68 -17.55
C ASN A 120 -12.15 -9.37 -17.87
N ILE A 121 -11.16 -9.29 -16.95
CA ILE A 121 -9.85 -9.92 -17.07
C ILE A 121 -9.77 -11.16 -16.18
N PHE A 122 -10.09 -11.01 -14.89
CA PHE A 122 -10.07 -12.09 -13.91
C PHE A 122 -11.46 -12.70 -13.77
N ARG A 123 -11.65 -13.82 -14.48
CA ARG A 123 -12.88 -14.59 -14.47
C ARG A 123 -12.61 -16.02 -14.03
N HIS A 124 -13.61 -16.61 -13.37
CA HIS A 124 -13.59 -18.03 -13.09
C HIS A 124 -13.67 -18.82 -14.41
N ILE A 125 -12.79 -19.82 -14.54
CA ILE A 125 -12.78 -20.80 -15.62
C ILE A 125 -12.69 -22.18 -14.99
N ASP A 126 -13.11 -23.20 -15.73
CA ASP A 126 -12.95 -24.57 -15.27
C ASP A 126 -11.46 -24.88 -14.99
N GLN A 127 -11.20 -25.49 -13.83
CA GLN A 127 -9.83 -25.72 -13.36
C GLN A 127 -9.08 -26.72 -14.25
N GLN A 128 -9.75 -27.75 -14.77
CA GLN A 128 -9.10 -28.73 -15.64
C GLN A 128 -8.78 -28.12 -17.00
N GLU A 129 -9.69 -27.32 -17.55
CA GLU A 129 -9.44 -26.57 -18.78
C GLU A 129 -8.26 -25.59 -18.62
N ALA A 130 -8.20 -24.87 -17.51
CA ALA A 130 -7.10 -23.95 -17.20
C ALA A 130 -5.76 -24.69 -17.17
N ARG A 131 -5.71 -25.83 -16.46
CA ARG A 131 -4.50 -26.65 -16.37
C ARG A 131 -4.07 -27.20 -17.73
N LYS A 132 -5.01 -27.72 -18.54
CA LYS A 132 -4.72 -28.18 -19.91
C LYS A 132 -4.15 -27.04 -20.78
N LYS A 133 -4.78 -25.86 -20.75
CA LYS A 133 -4.33 -24.68 -21.51
C LYS A 133 -2.94 -24.19 -21.10
N LEU A 134 -2.58 -24.35 -19.83
CA LEU A 134 -1.28 -23.93 -19.27
C LEU A 134 -0.24 -25.07 -19.22
N ASN A 135 -0.55 -26.26 -19.75
CA ASN A 135 0.29 -27.46 -19.65
C ASN A 135 0.69 -27.83 -18.20
N LEU A 136 -0.23 -27.65 -17.25
CA LEU A 136 -0.04 -27.98 -15.84
C LEU A 136 -0.59 -29.37 -15.50
N PRO A 137 -0.02 -30.08 -14.50
CA PRO A 137 -0.49 -31.40 -14.08
C PRO A 137 -1.97 -31.40 -13.64
N LEU A 138 -2.72 -32.42 -14.05
CA LEU A 138 -4.15 -32.56 -13.73
C LEU A 138 -4.39 -33.25 -12.38
N ASP A 139 -3.47 -34.10 -11.97
CA ASP A 139 -3.54 -35.01 -10.83
C ASP A 139 -2.74 -34.51 -9.60
N LYS A 140 -2.00 -33.41 -9.74
CA LYS A 140 -1.21 -32.82 -8.64
C LYS A 140 -1.90 -31.61 -8.00
N LYS A 141 -1.52 -31.33 -6.75
CA LYS A 141 -1.76 -30.03 -6.11
C LYS A 141 -0.75 -29.03 -6.68
N ILE A 142 -1.23 -27.84 -7.04
CA ILE A 142 -0.41 -26.77 -7.61
C ILE A 142 -0.41 -25.62 -6.60
N ILE A 143 0.77 -25.19 -6.19
CA ILE A 143 0.98 -24.00 -5.35
C ILE A 143 1.62 -22.94 -6.24
N LEU A 144 1.02 -21.75 -6.30
CA LEU A 144 1.56 -20.59 -6.99
C LEU A 144 1.96 -19.54 -5.97
N PHE A 145 3.20 -19.06 -6.07
CA PHE A 145 3.70 -17.93 -5.30
C PHE A 145 4.19 -16.86 -6.27
N CYS A 146 3.65 -15.65 -6.15
CA CYS A 146 4.03 -14.52 -6.98
C CYS A 146 4.46 -13.36 -6.08
N SER A 147 5.67 -12.87 -6.29
CA SER A 147 6.20 -11.68 -5.63
C SER A 147 7.08 -10.91 -6.61
N GLN A 148 7.09 -9.57 -6.49
CA GLN A 148 8.01 -8.72 -7.24
C GLN A 148 9.48 -8.98 -6.84
N ASN A 149 9.72 -9.26 -5.56
CA ASN A 149 11.04 -9.59 -5.04
C ASN A 149 10.88 -10.65 -3.95
N ILE A 150 11.45 -11.83 -4.16
CA ILE A 150 11.39 -12.94 -3.20
C ILE A 150 12.29 -12.73 -1.98
N ASN A 151 13.30 -11.87 -2.09
CA ASN A 151 14.22 -11.55 -1.01
C ASN A 151 13.66 -10.52 -0.01
N ASP A 152 12.52 -9.90 -0.32
CA ASP A 152 11.83 -9.04 0.64
C ASP A 152 11.13 -9.91 1.67
N GLU A 153 11.64 -9.92 2.91
CA GLU A 153 11.14 -10.75 4.01
C GLU A 153 9.63 -10.59 4.23
N ARG A 154 9.06 -9.41 3.95
CA ARG A 154 7.62 -9.15 4.09
C ARG A 154 6.77 -9.96 3.13
N LYS A 155 7.37 -10.47 2.04
CA LYS A 155 6.70 -11.31 1.04
C LYS A 155 6.62 -12.76 1.51
N GLY A 156 7.37 -13.13 2.55
CA GLY A 156 7.20 -14.40 3.26
C GLY A 156 7.70 -15.63 2.52
N TYR A 157 8.61 -15.46 1.54
CA TYR A 157 9.14 -16.60 0.77
C TYR A 157 9.82 -17.64 1.67
N THR A 158 10.55 -17.19 2.71
CA THR A 158 11.16 -18.09 3.70
C THR A 158 10.12 -18.97 4.40
N TYR A 159 8.94 -18.42 4.72
CA TYR A 159 7.86 -19.20 5.33
C TYR A 159 7.27 -20.22 4.35
N LEU A 160 7.16 -19.86 3.07
CA LEU A 160 6.75 -20.81 2.03
C LEU A 160 7.74 -21.97 1.91
N GLN A 161 9.05 -21.68 1.90
CA GLN A 161 10.08 -22.71 1.83
C GLN A 161 9.98 -23.67 3.02
N GLN A 162 9.91 -23.13 4.24
CA GLN A 162 9.75 -23.94 5.46
C GLN A 162 8.47 -24.79 5.43
N ALA A 163 7.36 -24.25 4.93
CA ALA A 163 6.12 -25.00 4.79
C ALA A 163 6.26 -26.15 3.78
N ILE A 164 6.94 -25.94 2.65
CA ILE A 164 7.19 -26.98 1.64
C ILE A 164 8.07 -28.10 2.21
N GLU A 165 9.15 -27.76 2.93
CA GLU A 165 10.04 -28.73 3.59
C GLU A 165 9.29 -29.62 4.60
N GLN A 166 8.38 -29.01 5.38
CA GLN A 166 7.53 -29.75 6.32
C GLN A 166 6.54 -30.66 5.57
N LEU A 167 5.92 -30.17 4.50
CA LEU A 167 5.00 -30.95 3.68
C LEU A 167 5.68 -32.15 3.00
N SER A 168 6.90 -31.99 2.50
CA SER A 168 7.68 -33.09 1.91
C SER A 168 8.10 -34.14 2.94
N THR A 169 8.31 -33.71 4.19
CA THR A 169 8.65 -34.64 5.29
C THR A 169 7.43 -35.44 5.75
N LEU A 170 6.23 -34.82 5.72
CA LEU A 170 4.96 -35.46 6.08
C LEU A 170 4.40 -36.36 4.97
N ASN A 171 4.71 -36.06 3.71
CA ASN A 171 4.30 -36.83 2.53
C ASN A 171 5.51 -37.13 1.66
N SER A 172 6.04 -38.36 1.73
CA SER A 172 7.13 -38.88 0.90
C SER A 172 6.86 -38.88 -0.62
N GLN A 173 5.72 -38.34 -1.07
CA GLN A 173 5.30 -38.23 -2.47
C GLN A 173 5.35 -36.79 -3.03
N LEU A 174 5.68 -35.78 -2.22
CA LEU A 174 5.87 -34.40 -2.70
C LEU A 174 7.34 -34.20 -3.08
N SER A 175 7.75 -34.70 -4.24
CA SER A 175 9.01 -34.30 -4.85
C SER A 175 8.86 -32.91 -5.46
N ALA A 176 9.80 -32.01 -5.14
CA ALA A 176 9.92 -30.67 -5.69
C ALA A 176 9.99 -30.64 -7.23
#